data_AF-A0A9P0PIE9-F1
#
_entry.id   AF-A0A9P0PIE9-F1
#
_cell.length_a   1.000
_cell.length_b   1.000
_cell.length_c   1.000
_cell.angle_alpha   90.00
_cell.angle_beta   90.00
_cell.angle_gamma   90.00
#
_symmetry.space_group_name_H-M   'P 1'
#
loop_
_entity.id
_entity.type
_entity.pdbx_description
1 polymer ?
#
loop_
_entity_poly.entity_id
_entity_poly.type
_entity_poly.pdbx_seq_one_letter_code
_entity_poly.pdbx_strand_id
1 'polypeptide(L)'
;MFDYCRNDLDFKNLDHLACTEIRAANLAHCSFMSAWMSGNASVFNIKETHQDCVKSKALSSVLAARSGISKTEAINAIERVFPKCYPDLEPIGRRLRRNSYDMYKAYEEGYYYGYDIP
;
A
#
# COMPACT_ATOMS: atom_id res chain seq x y z
N MET A 1 7.19 10.07 -8.26
CA MET A 1 6.59 8.96 -7.48
C MET A 1 7.68 7.93 -7.24
N PHE A 2 7.85 7.39 -6.03
CA PHE A 2 8.99 6.52 -5.68
C PHE A 2 9.17 5.34 -6.64
N ASP A 3 8.08 4.61 -6.93
CA ASP A 3 8.14 3.42 -7.79
C ASP A 3 8.61 3.73 -9.21
N TYR A 4 8.22 4.90 -9.73
CA TYR A 4 8.69 5.36 -11.04
C TYR A 4 10.20 5.65 -11.07
N CYS A 5 10.79 6.03 -9.93
CA CYS A 5 12.21 6.36 -9.86
C CYS A 5 13.10 5.14 -9.56
N ARG A 6 12.56 4.10 -8.91
CA ARG A 6 13.34 2.96 -8.41
C ARG A 6 13.11 1.67 -9.18
N ASN A 7 11.97 1.56 -9.85
CA ASN A 7 11.55 0.37 -10.57
C ASN A 7 11.32 0.68 -12.06
N ASP A 8 11.41 -0.34 -12.91
CA ASP A 8 10.98 -0.25 -14.31
C ASP A 8 9.45 -0.27 -14.37
N LEU A 9 8.86 0.91 -14.20
CA LEU A 9 7.42 1.09 -14.02
C LEU A 9 6.74 1.58 -15.30
N ASP A 10 5.76 0.81 -15.76
CA ASP A 10 4.85 1.19 -16.85
C ASP A 10 3.43 1.37 -16.33
N PHE A 11 2.95 2.61 -16.25
CA PHE A 11 1.58 2.92 -15.82
C PHE A 11 0.50 2.44 -16.78
N LYS A 12 0.85 2.10 -18.03
CA LYS A 12 -0.09 1.47 -18.98
C LYS A 12 -0.26 -0.01 -18.69
N ASN A 13 0.63 -0.63 -17.91
CA ASN A 13 0.42 -1.95 -17.35
C ASN A 13 -0.42 -1.83 -16.07
N LEU A 14 -1.58 -2.49 -16.06
CA LEU A 14 -2.51 -2.44 -14.93
C LEU A 14 -1.92 -3.06 -13.67
N ASP A 15 -1.03 -4.06 -13.80
CA ASP A 15 -0.40 -4.74 -12.67
C ASP A 15 0.63 -3.84 -11.97
N HIS A 16 1.37 -3.05 -12.75
CA HIS A 16 2.33 -2.06 -12.26
C HIS A 16 1.62 -0.93 -11.50
N LEU A 17 0.54 -0.41 -12.08
CA LEU A 17 -0.32 0.58 -11.44
C LEU A 17 -0.92 0.01 -10.14
N ALA A 18 -1.52 -1.19 -10.19
CA ALA A 18 -2.12 -1.83 -9.02
C ALA A 18 -1.09 -2.05 -7.89
N CYS A 19 0.11 -2.53 -8.23
CA CYS A 19 1.18 -2.76 -7.25
C CYS A 19 1.60 -1.46 -6.53
N THR A 20 1.74 -0.38 -7.31
CA THR A 20 2.04 0.96 -6.78
C THR A 20 0.95 1.42 -5.80
N GLU A 21 -0.32 1.29 -6.19
CA GLU A 21 -1.44 1.72 -5.35
C GLU A 21 -1.60 0.86 -4.09
N ILE A 22 -1.27 -0.43 -4.16
CA ILE A 22 -1.22 -1.32 -2.99
C ILE A 22 -0.16 -0.85 -2.01
N ARG A 23 1.07 -0.57 -2.47
CA ARG A 23 2.16 -0.05 -1.62
C ARG A 23 1.78 1.29 -0.98
N ALA A 24 1.21 2.21 -1.77
CA ALA A 24 0.74 3.51 -1.27
C ALA A 24 -0.35 3.36 -0.20
N ALA A 25 -1.36 2.53 -0.45
CA ALA A 25 -2.44 2.28 0.49
C ALA A 25 -1.95 1.62 1.79
N ASN A 26 -1.02 0.67 1.67
CA ASN A 26 -0.39 -0.07 2.77
C ASN A 26 0.44 0.81 3.71
N LEU A 27 1.15 1.81 3.16
CA LEU A 27 2.05 2.65 3.95
C LEU A 27 1.40 3.94 4.47
N ALA A 28 0.49 4.56 3.69
CA ALA A 28 0.06 5.94 3.96
C ALA A 28 -1.43 6.08 4.34
N HIS A 29 -2.29 5.11 4.08
CA HIS A 29 -3.74 5.29 4.22
C HIS A 29 -4.39 4.34 5.23
N CYS A 30 -4.01 3.07 5.23
CA CYS A 30 -4.62 2.07 6.07
C CYS A 30 -3.99 2.08 7.47
N SER A 31 -4.58 2.86 8.37
CA SER A 31 -4.31 2.75 9.81
C SER A 31 -5.35 1.86 10.47
N PHE A 32 -5.01 1.22 11.60
CA PHE A 32 -5.99 0.49 12.43
C PHE A 32 -7.21 1.36 12.78
N MET A 33 -7.00 2.67 13.00
CA MET A 33 -8.09 3.62 13.28
C MET A 33 -8.98 3.84 12.04
N SER A 34 -8.40 3.92 10.85
CA SER A 34 -9.16 4.00 9.59
C SER A 34 -9.98 2.74 9.37
N ALA A 35 -9.41 1.55 9.64
CA ALA A 35 -10.12 0.27 9.54
C ALA A 35 -11.27 0.17 10.56
N TRP A 36 -11.12 0.74 11.76
CA TRP A 36 -12.19 0.83 12.75
C TRP A 36 -13.30 1.79 12.31
N MET A 37 -12.96 3.01 11.85
CA MET A 37 -13.96 3.97 11.39
C MET A 37 -14.69 3.54 10.11
N SER A 38 -14.05 2.73 9.26
CA SER A 38 -14.69 2.17 8.06
C SER A 38 -15.58 0.94 8.33
N GLY A 39 -15.72 0.50 9.59
CA GLY A 39 -16.57 -0.64 9.96
C GLY A 39 -15.99 -2.02 9.64
N ASN A 40 -14.74 -2.08 9.19
CA ASN A 40 -14.09 -3.32 8.75
C ASN A 40 -13.28 -3.98 9.87
N ALA A 41 -13.19 -3.37 11.06
CA ALA A 41 -12.46 -3.91 12.21
C ALA A 41 -13.38 -4.68 13.17
N SER A 42 -13.44 -6.01 13.05
CA SER A 42 -13.90 -6.89 14.13
C SER A 42 -12.71 -7.22 15.04
N VAL A 43 -12.94 -7.20 16.37
CA VAL A 43 -11.95 -7.55 17.41
C VAL A 43 -11.37 -8.97 17.21
N PHE A 44 -12.02 -9.80 16.40
CA PHE A 44 -11.65 -11.19 16.12
C PHE A 44 -10.83 -11.40 14.83
N ASN A 45 -10.71 -10.40 13.92
CA ASN A 45 -10.12 -10.62 12.59
C ASN A 45 -9.07 -9.58 12.15
N ILE A 46 -8.39 -8.92 13.09
CA ILE A 46 -7.50 -7.76 12.87
C ILE A 46 -6.46 -7.93 11.74
N LYS A 47 -6.01 -9.15 11.44
CA LYS A 47 -5.01 -9.40 10.36
C LYS A 47 -5.60 -9.30 8.94
N GLU A 48 -6.87 -9.66 8.75
CA GLU A 48 -7.57 -9.52 7.46
C GLU A 48 -8.01 -8.08 7.22
N THR A 49 -8.41 -7.37 8.28
CA THR A 49 -9.01 -6.02 8.18
C THR A 49 -8.09 -4.99 7.52
N HIS A 50 -6.78 -5.10 7.74
CA HIS A 50 -5.81 -4.22 7.08
C HIS A 50 -5.66 -4.57 5.59
N GLN A 51 -5.63 -5.86 5.23
CA GLN A 51 -5.54 -6.28 3.83
C GLN A 51 -6.75 -5.80 3.05
N ASP A 52 -7.95 -5.92 3.64
CA ASP A 52 -9.20 -5.45 3.02
C ASP A 52 -9.20 -3.93 2.83
N CYS A 53 -8.71 -3.17 3.82
CA CYS A 53 -8.51 -1.74 3.67
C CYS A 53 -7.58 -1.42 2.49
N VAL A 54 -6.44 -2.11 2.40
CA VAL A 54 -5.45 -1.86 1.34
C VAL A 54 -6.03 -2.18 -0.03
N LYS A 55 -6.70 -3.33 -0.19
CA LYS A 55 -7.35 -3.72 -1.45
C LYS A 55 -8.44 -2.74 -1.86
N SER A 56 -9.29 -2.32 -0.92
CA SER A 56 -10.38 -1.36 -1.19
C SER A 56 -9.86 0.02 -1.58
N LYS A 57 -8.82 0.50 -0.87
CA LYS A 57 -8.19 1.79 -1.17
C LYS A 57 -7.44 1.74 -2.51
N ALA A 58 -6.66 0.69 -2.76
CA ALA A 58 -5.97 0.51 -4.03
C ALA A 58 -6.95 0.42 -5.20
N LEU A 59 -8.08 -0.28 -5.06
CA LEU A 59 -9.14 -0.33 -6.07
C LEU A 59 -9.68 1.06 -6.39
N SER A 60 -9.96 1.85 -5.36
CA SER A 60 -10.45 3.22 -5.53
C SER A 60 -9.44 4.09 -6.26
N SER A 61 -8.15 3.98 -5.91
CA SER A 61 -7.08 4.72 -6.60
C SER A 61 -6.89 4.27 -8.05
N VAL A 62 -6.86 2.96 -8.33
CA VAL A 62 -6.70 2.40 -9.69
C VAL A 62 -7.82 2.87 -10.61
N LEU A 63 -9.08 2.83 -10.14
CA LEU A 63 -10.23 3.29 -10.91
C LEU A 63 -10.23 4.81 -11.15
N ALA A 64 -9.66 5.59 -10.21
CA ALA A 64 -9.49 7.03 -10.39
C ALA A 64 -8.34 7.36 -11.35
N ALA A 65 -7.25 6.59 -11.32
CA ALA A 65 -6.06 6.80 -12.13
C ALA A 65 -6.24 6.32 -13.59
N ARG A 66 -7.09 5.32 -13.84
CA ARG A 66 -7.29 4.75 -15.17
C ARG A 66 -8.77 4.71 -15.54
N SER A 67 -9.12 5.53 -16.52
CA SER A 67 -10.45 5.48 -17.14
C SER A 67 -10.56 4.30 -18.11
N GLY A 68 -11.78 3.77 -18.24
CA GLY A 68 -12.11 2.74 -19.24
C GLY A 68 -11.84 1.29 -18.84
N ILE A 69 -11.37 1.02 -17.62
CA ILE A 69 -11.28 -0.35 -17.08
C ILE A 69 -12.51 -0.68 -16.24
N SER A 70 -12.91 -1.95 -16.26
CA SER A 70 -14.01 -2.42 -15.41
C SER A 70 -13.56 -2.62 -13.96
N LYS A 71 -14.50 -2.51 -13.01
CA LYS A 71 -14.22 -2.78 -11.60
C LYS A 71 -13.68 -4.20 -11.37
N THR A 72 -14.21 -5.18 -12.10
CA THR A 72 -13.78 -6.59 -12.00
C THR A 72 -12.37 -6.79 -12.51
N GLU A 73 -11.99 -6.14 -13.62
CA GLU A 73 -10.63 -6.17 -14.15
C GLU A 73 -9.62 -5.56 -13.15
N ALA A 74 -9.97 -4.43 -12.54
CA ALA A 74 -9.15 -3.80 -11.50
C ALA A 74 -8.98 -4.71 -10.27
N ILE A 75 -10.05 -5.37 -9.81
CA ILE A 75 -9.98 -6.35 -8.70
C ILE A 75 -9.05 -7.50 -9.06
N ASN A 76 -9.19 -8.06 -10.26
CA ASN A 76 -8.36 -9.18 -10.71
C ASN A 76 -6.87 -8.82 -10.78
N ALA A 77 -6.54 -7.59 -11.22
CA ALA A 77 -5.17 -7.10 -11.22
C ALA A 77 -4.62 -6.93 -9.81
N ILE A 78 -5.41 -6.35 -8.91
CA ILE A 78 -5.04 -6.21 -7.49
C ILE A 78 -4.76 -7.57 -6.87
N GLU A 79 -5.69 -8.53 -6.95
CA GLU A 79 -5.51 -9.87 -6.38
C GLU A 79 -4.30 -10.60 -6.95
N ARG A 80 -4.02 -10.44 -8.24
CA ARG A 80 -2.86 -11.06 -8.91
C ARG A 80 -1.53 -10.56 -8.34
N VAL A 81 -1.40 -9.26 -8.07
CA VAL A 81 -0.13 -8.67 -7.60
C VAL A 81 -0.04 -8.55 -6.08
N PHE A 82 -1.17 -8.65 -5.36
CA PHE A 82 -1.24 -8.44 -3.92
C PHE A 82 -0.23 -9.27 -3.11
N PRO A 83 -0.03 -10.58 -3.36
CA PRO A 83 0.93 -11.38 -2.59
C PRO A 83 2.37 -10.88 -2.70
N LYS A 84 2.72 -10.22 -3.80
CA LYS A 84 4.05 -9.64 -4.04
C LYS A 84 4.15 -8.22 -3.48
N CYS A 85 3.14 -7.38 -3.70
CA CYS A 85 3.22 -5.94 -3.44
C CYS A 85 2.80 -5.55 -2.02
N TYR A 86 1.98 -6.35 -1.34
CA TYR A 86 1.57 -6.11 0.05
C TYR A 86 2.68 -6.31 1.11
N PRO A 87 3.58 -7.31 1.00
CA PRO A 87 4.71 -7.43 1.93
C PRO A 87 5.83 -6.44 1.65
N ASP A 88 5.86 -5.82 0.46
CA ASP A 88 6.80 -4.76 0.14
C ASP A 88 6.42 -3.46 0.87
N LEU A 89 7.35 -2.97 1.70
CA LEU A 89 7.17 -1.80 2.55
C LEU A 89 8.10 -0.65 2.16
N GLU A 90 8.82 -0.74 1.04
CA GLU A 90 9.60 0.39 0.55
C GLU A 90 8.68 1.58 0.17
N PRO A 91 9.11 2.83 0.36
CA PRO A 91 10.43 3.26 0.86
C PRO A 91 10.59 3.21 2.38
N ILE A 92 9.51 3.10 3.15
CA ILE A 92 9.55 3.37 4.59
C ILE A 92 10.14 2.19 5.37
N GLY A 93 9.99 0.97 4.86
CA GLY A 93 10.40 -0.27 5.53
C GLY A 93 9.48 -0.70 6.68
N ARG A 94 8.58 0.17 7.14
CA ARG A 94 7.64 -0.07 8.25
C ARG A 94 6.25 0.46 7.95
N ARG A 95 5.23 -0.22 8.48
CA ARG A 95 3.87 0.35 8.59
C ARG A 95 3.83 1.27 9.81
N LEU A 96 3.63 2.57 9.58
CA LEU A 96 3.66 3.57 10.63
C LEU A 96 2.37 3.57 11.45
N ARG A 97 2.49 3.37 12.76
CA ARG A 97 1.37 3.50 13.70
C ARG A 97 1.35 4.90 14.30
N ARG A 98 0.17 5.53 14.36
CA ARG A 98 0.01 6.81 15.07
C ARG A 98 0.36 6.64 16.55
N ASN A 99 0.97 7.66 17.14
CA ASN A 99 1.40 7.67 18.55
C ASN A 99 2.37 6.53 18.91
N SER A 100 3.23 6.12 17.99
CA SER A 100 4.33 5.18 18.24
C SER A 100 5.67 5.78 17.84
N TYR A 101 6.76 5.13 18.25
CA TYR A 101 8.11 5.44 17.81
C TYR A 101 8.44 4.90 16.41
N ASP A 102 7.47 4.32 15.69
CA ASP A 102 7.75 3.68 14.39
C ASP A 102 8.28 4.67 13.35
N MET A 103 7.91 5.95 13.45
CA MET A 103 8.43 7.00 12.56
C MET A 103 9.94 7.22 12.76
N TYR A 104 10.38 7.32 14.02
CA TYR A 104 11.81 7.47 14.34
C TYR A 104 12.60 6.22 13.95
N LYS A 105 12.05 5.03 14.23
CA LYS A 105 12.68 3.77 13.83
C LYS A 105 12.78 3.62 12.32
N ALA A 106 11.73 3.98 11.56
CA ALA A 106 11.78 3.95 10.10
C ALA A 106 12.87 4.89 9.55
N TYR A 107 13.05 6.06 10.18
CA TYR A 107 14.11 6.99 9.80
C TYR A 107 15.51 6.40 10.08
N GLU A 108 15.74 5.87 11.28
CA GLU A 108 17.01 5.23 11.66
C GLU A 108 17.33 4.00 10.78
N GLU A 109 16.30 3.21 10.43
CA GLU A 109 16.42 2.04 9.56
C GLU A 109 16.64 2.41 8.09
N GLY A 110 16.42 3.67 7.69
CA GLY A 110 16.59 4.16 6.33
C GLY A 110 17.98 3.88 5.75
N TYR A 111 19.02 3.90 6.59
CA TYR A 111 20.38 3.54 6.19
C TYR A 111 20.50 2.12 5.64
N TYR A 112 19.74 1.15 6.17
CA TYR A 112 19.77 -0.23 5.66
C TYR A 112 19.22 -0.34 4.23
N TYR A 113 18.42 0.64 3.80
CA TYR A 113 17.89 0.74 2.43
C TYR A 113 18.76 1.59 1.51
N GLY A 114 19.92 2.05 1.98
CA GLY A 114 20.83 2.90 1.22
C GLY A 114 20.35 4.35 1.10
N TYR A 115 19.51 4.82 2.01
CA TYR A 115 19.21 6.24 2.12
C TYR A 115 20.32 6.93 2.93
N ASP A 116 20.88 8.00 2.38
CA ASP A 116 21.85 8.82 3.08
C ASP A 116 21.18 9.43 4.32
N ILE A 117 21.69 9.10 5.51
CA ILE A 117 21.32 9.82 6.73
C ILE A 117 22.20 11.08 6.75
N PRO A 118 21.62 12.30 6.75
CA PRO A 118 22.38 13.54 6.85
C PRO A 118 23.18 13.67 8.14
#